data_AF-A0A7W6J8P0-F1
#
_entry.id   AF-A0A7W6J8P0-F1
#
_cell.length_a   1.000
_cell.length_b   1.000
_cell.length_c   1.000
_cell.angle_alpha   90.00
_cell.angle_beta   90.00
_cell.angle_gamma   90.00
#
_symmetry.space_group_name_H-M   'P 1'
#
loop_
_entity.id
_entity.type
_entity.pdbx_description
1 polymer ?
#
loop_
_entity_poly.entity_id
_entity_poly.type
_entity_poly.pdbx_seq_one_letter_code
_entity_poly.pdbx_strand_id
1 'polypeptide(L)'
;MNPKHTPGPWAFGKERSWLFRGNLKSDWNYSSTTILLIHDDAFRPTEADAILIEAAPDLLEALKDAEELLRVYLLDANPVCVAARAAIAKAEGRS
;
A
#
# COMPACT_ATOMS: atom_id res chain seq x y z
N MET A 1 7.08 -21.67 28.69
CA MET A 1 7.15 -21.04 27.34
C MET A 1 5.87 -20.27 27.12
N ASN A 2 5.93 -18.94 27.06
CA ASN A 2 4.79 -18.13 26.64
C ASN A 2 4.65 -18.26 25.12
N PRO A 3 3.47 -18.58 24.57
CA PRO A 3 3.29 -18.52 23.13
C PRO A 3 3.55 -17.07 22.67
N LYS A 4 4.53 -16.89 21.77
CA LYS A 4 4.88 -15.61 21.12
C LYS A 4 3.85 -15.22 20.04
N HIS A 5 2.64 -15.78 20.13
CA HIS A 5 1.55 -15.57 19.20
C HIS A 5 0.49 -14.73 19.88
N THR A 6 -0.15 -13.86 19.10
CA THR A 6 -1.18 -12.92 19.53
C THR A 6 -2.22 -13.64 20.39
N PRO A 7 -2.21 -13.47 21.73
CA PRO A 7 -3.17 -14.14 22.60
C PRO A 7 -4.58 -13.72 22.19
N GLY A 8 -5.51 -14.69 22.24
CA GLY A 8 -6.88 -14.54 21.74
C GLY A 8 -7.65 -13.35 22.32
N PRO A 9 -8.78 -12.97 21.67
CA PRO A 9 -9.85 -13.92 21.39
C PRO A 9 -10.16 -14.09 19.89
N TRP A 10 -9.13 -14.36 19.09
CA TRP A 10 -9.26 -14.56 17.65
C TRP A 10 -9.79 -15.96 17.33
N ALA A 11 -10.70 -16.06 16.38
CA ALA A 11 -11.14 -17.33 15.81
C ALA A 11 -11.17 -17.23 14.28
N PHE A 12 -10.85 -18.32 13.60
CA PHE A 12 -10.99 -18.40 12.14
C PHE A 12 -12.38 -18.98 11.80
N GLY A 13 -13.20 -18.19 11.11
CA GLY A 13 -14.57 -18.53 10.73
C GLY A 13 -14.66 -19.35 9.44
N LYS A 14 -15.86 -19.88 9.16
CA LYS A 14 -16.13 -20.74 7.98
C LYS A 14 -16.00 -20.02 6.64
N GLU A 15 -16.03 -18.69 6.62
CA GLU A 15 -15.94 -17.84 5.42
C GLU A 15 -14.54 -17.21 5.25
N ARG A 16 -13.49 -17.88 5.74
CA ARG A 16 -12.10 -17.36 5.71
C ARG A 16 -11.94 -15.99 6.40
N SER A 17 -12.83 -15.71 7.34
CA SER A 17 -12.85 -14.49 8.12
C SER A 17 -12.12 -14.70 9.45
N TRP A 18 -11.27 -13.76 9.86
CA TRP A 18 -10.91 -13.66 11.27
C TRP A 18 -12.02 -12.98 12.04
N LEU A 19 -12.42 -13.63 13.12
CA LEU A 19 -13.49 -13.19 14.01
C LEU A 19 -12.87 -12.76 15.34
N PHE A 20 -13.37 -11.66 15.89
CA PHE A 20 -13.16 -11.34 17.30
C PHE A 20 -14.25 -12.02 18.12
N ARG A 21 -13.89 -12.95 19.02
CA ARG A 21 -14.80 -13.48 20.03
C ARG A 21 -14.86 -12.51 21.20
N GLY A 22 -15.80 -11.57 21.15
CA GLY A 22 -16.15 -10.80 22.33
C GLY A 22 -16.67 -11.73 23.44
N ASN A 23 -16.19 -11.56 24.66
CA ASN A 23 -16.81 -12.16 25.85
C ASN A 23 -18.18 -11.50 26.05
N LEU A 24 -19.23 -12.09 25.49
CA LEU A 24 -20.60 -11.67 25.75
C LEU A 24 -21.09 -12.44 26.97
N LYS A 25 -21.02 -11.81 28.14
CA LYS A 25 -21.81 -12.23 29.29
C LYS A 25 -23.27 -11.87 29.05
N SER A 26 -23.96 -12.65 28.21
CA SER A 26 -25.39 -12.95 28.38
C SER A 26 -25.81 -13.98 27.35
N ASP A 27 -26.33 -15.10 27.85
CA ASP A 27 -27.32 -15.96 27.21
C ASP A 27 -27.09 -16.31 25.74
N TRP A 28 -26.30 -17.37 25.52
CA TRP A 28 -26.33 -18.25 24.34
C TRP A 28 -26.23 -17.63 22.93
N ASN A 29 -26.00 -16.32 22.81
CA ASN A 29 -25.86 -15.62 21.54
C ASN A 29 -24.42 -15.13 21.38
N TYR A 30 -23.59 -15.96 20.75
CA TYR A 30 -22.26 -15.55 20.32
C TYR A 30 -22.40 -14.54 19.16
N SER A 31 -22.30 -13.24 19.44
CA SER A 31 -22.07 -12.25 18.37
C SER A 31 -20.59 -12.23 18.03
N SER A 32 -20.19 -12.94 16.98
CA SER A 32 -18.85 -12.79 16.40
C SER A 32 -18.84 -11.60 15.44
N THR A 33 -17.93 -10.65 15.65
CA THR A 33 -17.69 -9.57 14.68
C THR A 33 -16.55 -9.98 13.75
N THR A 34 -16.80 -9.94 12.44
CA THR A 34 -15.75 -10.09 11.42
C THR A 34 -14.84 -8.86 11.45
N ILE A 35 -13.55 -9.08 11.69
CA ILE A 35 -12.54 -8.01 11.75
C ILE A 35 -11.62 -8.01 10.52
N LEU A 36 -11.55 -9.14 9.82
CA LEU A 36 -10.79 -9.30 8.58
C LEU A 36 -11.47 -10.36 7.73
N LEU A 37 -11.77 -10.01 6.48
CA LEU A 37 -12.27 -10.92 5.46
C LEU A 37 -11.19 -11.05 4.38
N ILE A 38 -10.76 -12.28 4.10
CA ILE A 38 -9.77 -12.55 3.05
C ILE A 38 -10.55 -12.84 1.77
N HIS A 39 -10.52 -11.91 0.82
CA HIS A 39 -11.02 -12.13 -0.52
C HIS A 39 -9.96 -12.85 -1.37
N ASP A 40 -10.38 -13.87 -2.12
CA ASP A 40 -9.52 -14.56 -3.10
C ASP A 40 -9.21 -13.71 -4.34
N ASP A 41 -9.90 -12.56 -4.48
CA ASP A 41 -9.54 -11.47 -5.38
C ASP A 41 -8.29 -10.77 -4.83
N ALA A 42 -7.21 -11.52 -4.62
CA ALA A 42 -5.89 -10.95 -4.50
C ALA A 42 -5.71 -10.05 -5.72
N PHE A 43 -5.41 -8.77 -5.47
CA PHE A 43 -5.00 -7.86 -6.54
C PHE A 43 -3.92 -8.56 -7.36
N ARG A 44 -4.28 -9.00 -8.56
CA ARG A 44 -3.35 -9.49 -9.56
C ARG A 44 -3.15 -8.30 -10.48
N PRO A 45 -1.96 -7.67 -10.48
CA PRO A 45 -1.65 -6.68 -11.49
C PRO A 45 -2.00 -7.28 -12.84
N THR A 46 -2.70 -6.53 -13.68
CA THR A 46 -2.82 -6.93 -15.08
C THR A 46 -1.42 -6.98 -15.69
N GLU A 47 -1.27 -7.64 -16.84
CA GLU A 47 0.02 -7.62 -17.57
C GLU A 47 0.49 -6.17 -17.82
N ALA A 48 -0.44 -5.26 -18.10
CA ALA A 48 -0.14 -3.84 -18.25
C ALA A 48 0.36 -3.19 -16.95
N ASP A 49 -0.25 -3.50 -15.80
CA ASP A 49 0.20 -2.99 -14.50
C ASP A 49 1.59 -3.54 -14.14
N ALA A 50 1.86 -4.82 -14.44
CA ALA A 50 3.16 -5.44 -14.20
C ALA A 50 4.26 -4.75 -15.03
N ILE A 51 4.02 -4.53 -16.33
CA ILE A 51 4.94 -3.81 -17.22
C ILE A 51 5.17 -2.37 -16.71
N LEU A 52 4.11 -1.69 -16.25
CA LEU A 52 4.23 -0.33 -15.74
C LEU A 52 5.06 -0.27 -14.44
N ILE A 53 4.88 -1.24 -13.55
CA ILE A 53 5.66 -1.36 -12.31
C ILE A 53 7.12 -1.65 -12.64
N GLU A 54 7.38 -2.55 -13.61
CA GLU A 54 8.72 -2.91 -14.06
C GLU A 54 9.46 -1.71 -14.67
N ALA A 55 8.77 -0.89 -15.47
CA ALA A 55 9.35 0.31 -16.08
C ALA A 55 9.49 1.50 -15.11
N ALA A 56 8.87 1.45 -13.92
CA ALA A 56 8.84 2.59 -13.00
C ALA A 56 10.23 3.11 -12.57
N PRO A 57 11.24 2.27 -12.27
CA PRO A 57 12.59 2.73 -11.94
C PRO A 57 13.25 3.46 -13.12
N ASP A 58 13.13 2.92 -14.33
CA ASP A 58 13.73 3.53 -15.53
C ASP A 58 13.07 4.88 -15.86
N LEU A 59 11.76 4.97 -15.69
CA LEU A 59 11.02 6.23 -15.85
C LEU A 59 11.42 7.27 -14.80
N LEU A 60 11.72 6.85 -13.57
CA LEU A 60 12.20 7.75 -12.52
C LEU A 60 13.60 8.27 -12.82
N GLU A 61 14.52 7.41 -13.26
CA GLU A 61 15.87 7.83 -13.64
C GLU A 61 15.85 8.78 -14.85
N ALA A 62 15.06 8.46 -15.88
CA ALA A 62 14.88 9.35 -17.02
C ALA A 62 14.33 10.73 -16.63
N LEU A 63 13.44 10.78 -15.62
CA LEU A 63 12.91 12.05 -15.11
C LEU A 63 13.96 12.85 -14.32
N LYS A 64 14.86 12.19 -13.59
CA LYS A 64 15.98 12.85 -12.89
C LYS A 64 16.96 13.47 -13.89
N ASP A 65 17.32 12.75 -14.94
CA ASP A 65 18.16 13.26 -16.03
C ASP A 65 17.51 14.46 -16.72
N ALA A 66 16.19 14.39 -16.94
CA ALA A 66 15.44 15.50 -17.49
C ALA A 66 15.40 16.71 -16.54
N GLU A 67 15.24 16.53 -15.23
CA GLU A 67 15.27 17.62 -14.24
C GLU A 67 16.63 18.32 -14.22
N GLU A 68 17.72 17.57 -14.31
CA GLU A 68 19.07 18.12 -14.37
C GLU A 68 19.27 19.00 -15.61
N LEU A 69 18.83 18.51 -16.78
CA LEU A 69 18.83 19.30 -18.02
C LEU A 69 17.95 20.54 -17.91
N LEU A 70 16.73 20.40 -17.38
CA LEU A 70 15.80 21.52 -17.21
C LEU A 70 16.38 22.61 -16.31
N ARG A 71 17.12 22.24 -15.26
CA ARG A 71 17.78 23.19 -14.36
C ARG A 71 18.87 24.01 -15.05
N VAL A 72 19.52 23.48 -16.08
CA VAL A 72 20.54 24.22 -16.86
C VAL A 72 19.90 25.26 -17.76
N TYR A 73 18.75 24.95 -18.37
CA TYR A 73 18.14 25.77 -19.42
C TYR A 73 16.99 26.66 -18.95
N LEU A 74 16.36 26.34 -17.82
CA LEU A 74 15.22 27.07 -17.28
C LEU A 74 15.56 27.68 -15.92
N LEU A 75 14.86 28.77 -15.58
CA LEU A 75 14.88 29.30 -14.22
C LEU A 75 14.31 28.27 -13.25
N ASP A 76 14.86 28.18 -12.04
CA ASP A 76 14.41 27.23 -11.01
C ASP A 76 12.93 27.38 -10.63
N ALA A 77 12.38 28.59 -10.77
CA ALA A 77 10.97 28.88 -10.52
C ALA A 77 10.05 28.49 -11.70
N ASN A 78 10.60 27.94 -12.79
CA ASN A 78 9.81 27.48 -13.91
C ASN A 78 8.87 26.35 -13.46
N PRO A 79 7.57 26.41 -13.81
CA PRO A 79 6.59 25.43 -13.36
C PRO A 79 6.95 23.99 -13.74
N VAL A 80 7.67 23.78 -14.85
CA VAL A 80 8.12 22.46 -15.28
C VAL A 80 9.17 21.89 -14.31
N CYS A 81 10.15 22.70 -13.90
CA CYS A 81 11.17 22.28 -12.92
C CYS A 81 10.53 21.98 -11.55
N VAL A 82 9.57 22.81 -11.12
CA VAL A 82 8.83 22.59 -9.87
C VAL A 82 8.03 21.28 -9.92
N ALA A 83 7.34 21.02 -11.03
CA ALA A 83 6.57 19.79 -11.22
C ALA A 83 7.47 18.55 -11.27
N ALA A 84 8.60 18.60 -11.97
CA ALA A 84 9.56 17.50 -12.04
C ALA A 84 10.10 17.14 -10.64
N ARG A 85 10.54 18.14 -9.85
CA ARG A 85 11.01 17.92 -8.48
C ARG A 85 9.93 17.36 -7.56
N ALA A 86 8.70 17.86 -7.66
CA ALA A 86 7.58 17.35 -6.87
C ALA A 86 7.26 15.88 -7.22
N ALA A 87 7.30 15.52 -8.50
CA ALA A 87 7.09 14.16 -8.95
C ALA A 87 8.20 13.20 -8.46
N ILE A 88 9.47 13.62 -8.55
CA ILE A 88 10.61 12.85 -8.01
C ILE A 88 10.48 12.67 -6.49
N ALA A 89 10.21 13.76 -5.75
CA ALA A 89 10.05 13.69 -4.29
C ALA A 89 8.92 12.74 -3.88
N LYS A 90 7.80 12.74 -4.62
CA LYS A 90 6.69 11.83 -4.39
C LYS A 90 7.07 10.37 -4.68
N ALA A 91 7.79 10.11 -5.78
CA ALA A 91 8.25 8.76 -6.14
C ALA A 91 9.23 8.18 -5.11
N GLU A 92 10.04 9.03 -4.47
CA GLU A 92 10.98 8.64 -3.41
C GLU A 92 10.35 8.60 -2.00
N GLY A 93 9.06 8.92 -1.86
CA GLY A 93 8.35 8.92 -0.58
C GLY A 93 8.73 10.08 0.35
N ARG A 94 9.26 11.19 -0.19
CA ARG A 94 9.67 12.40 0.56
C ARG A 94 8.58 13.49 0.60
N SER A 95 7.32 13.15 0.32
CA SER A 95 6.19 14.09 0.20
C SER A 95 5.83 14.80 1.51
#